data_AF-A0A3G6TC85-F1
#
_entry.id   AF-A0A3G6TC85-F1
#
_cell.length_a   1.000
_cell.length_b   1.000
_cell.length_c   1.000
_cell.angle_alpha   90.00
_cell.angle_beta   90.00
_cell.angle_gamma   90.00
#
_symmetry.space_group_name_H-M   'P 1'
#
loop_
_entity.id
_entity.type
_entity.pdbx_description
1 polymer ?
#
loop_
_entity_poly.entity_id
_entity_poly.type
_entity_poly.pdbx_seq_one_letter_code
_entity_poly.pdbx_strand_id
1 'polypeptide(L)' 'MKKEIETAFQALAIIAEMVTKFGQLYVLNISSEDWEQLQYVRDGLEKVIHDNGYRMNYDKNIKQNIIKR' A
#
# COMPACT_ATOMS: atom_id res chain seq x y z
N MET A 1 11.56 20.64 10.70
CA MET A 1 10.29 19.94 11.04
C MET A 1 9.37 19.67 9.84
N LYS A 2 9.10 20.60 8.90
CA LYS A 2 8.22 20.31 7.73
C LYS A 2 8.74 19.18 6.82
N LYS A 3 10.05 19.14 6.55
CA LYS A 3 10.67 18.17 5.62
C LYS A 3 10.55 16.70 6.05
N GLU A 4 10.68 16.39 7.34
CA GLU A 4 10.65 15.00 7.82
C GLU A 4 9.26 14.38 7.67
N ILE A 5 8.20 15.15 7.94
CA ILE A 5 6.81 14.72 7.76
C ILE A 5 6.52 14.48 6.27
N GLU A 6 7.06 15.32 5.39
CA GLU A 6 6.92 15.16 3.94
C GLU A 6 7.64 13.89 3.43
N THR A 7 8.85 13.60 3.91
CA THR A 7 9.58 12.38 3.51
C THR A 7 8.90 11.11 4.01
N ALA A 8 8.42 11.09 5.26
CA ALA A 8 7.70 9.94 5.81
C ALA A 8 6.38 9.69 5.05
N PHE A 9 5.61 10.75 4.77
CA PHE A 9 4.38 10.64 4.00
C PHE A 9 4.63 10.13 2.57
N GLN A 10 5.67 10.63 1.90
CA GLN A 10 6.06 10.17 0.56
C GLN A 10 6.43 8.68 0.57
N ALA A 11 7.20 8.23 1.56
CA ALA A 11 7.55 6.82 1.69
C ALA A 11 6.29 5.93 1.85
N LEU A 12 5.36 6.33 2.71
CA LEU A 12 4.09 5.61 2.89
C LEU A 12 3.21 5.64 1.63
N ALA A 13 3.23 6.74 0.87
CA ALA A 13 2.51 6.84 -0.40
C ALA A 13 3.07 5.88 -1.47
N ILE A 14 4.39 5.70 -1.52
CA ILE A 14 5.04 4.71 -2.40
C ILE A 14 4.61 3.29 -2.01
N ILE A 15 4.61 2.97 -0.71
CA ILE A 15 4.14 1.66 -0.21
C ILE A 15 2.68 1.44 -0.61
N ALA A 16 1.83 2.45 -0.49
CA ALA A 16 0.42 2.35 -0.90
C ALA A 16 0.25 2.12 -2.40
N GLU A 17 1.11 2.71 -3.23
CA GLU A 17 1.14 2.43 -4.67
C GLU A 17 1.52 0.97 -4.93
N MET A 18 2.50 0.41 -4.20
CA MET A 18 2.86 -1.01 -4.30
C MET A 18 1.68 -1.91 -3.93
N VAL A 19 0.99 -1.65 -2.82
CA VAL A 19 -0.23 -2.38 -2.42
C VAL A 19 -1.29 -2.36 -3.53
N THR A 20 -1.47 -1.22 -4.20
CA THR A 20 -2.44 -1.08 -5.29
C THR A 20 -2.04 -1.89 -6.51
N LYS A 21 -0.75 -1.92 -6.85
CA LYS A 21 -0.20 -2.73 -7.96
C LYS A 21 -0.28 -4.22 -7.70
N PHE A 22 -0.19 -4.68 -6.44
CA PHE A 22 -0.44 -6.09 -6.08
C PHE A 22 -1.83 -6.54 -6.54
N GLY A 23 -2.84 -5.69 -6.35
CA GLY A 23 -4.20 -5.94 -6.83
C GLY A 23 -4.34 -6.03 -8.36
N GLN A 24 -3.30 -5.73 -9.14
CA GLN A 24 -3.28 -5.89 -10.60
C GLN A 24 -2.62 -7.21 -11.03
N LEU A 25 -1.95 -7.93 -10.13
CA LEU A 25 -1.26 -9.18 -10.46
C LEU A 25 -2.23 -10.34 -10.79
N TYR A 26 -3.54 -10.17 -10.55
CA TYR A 26 -4.58 -11.15 -10.91
C TYR A 26 -4.62 -11.50 -12.41
N VAL A 27 -4.03 -10.64 -13.26
CA VAL A 27 -3.93 -10.88 -14.71
C VAL A 27 -2.84 -11.88 -15.07
N LEU A 28 -1.97 -12.24 -14.13
CA LEU A 28 -0.87 -13.18 -14.33
C LEU A 28 -1.31 -14.60 -13.96
N ASN A 29 -0.77 -15.60 -14.65
CA ASN A 29 -1.00 -17.01 -14.34
C ASN A 29 -0.12 -17.45 -13.15
N ILE A 30 -0.49 -16.99 -11.96
CA ILE A 30 0.20 -17.25 -10.69
C ILE A 30 -0.47 -18.42 -9.98
N SER A 31 0.32 -19.31 -9.37
CA SER A 31 -0.20 -20.45 -8.61
C SER A 31 -0.90 -20.00 -7.32
N SER A 32 -1.78 -20.82 -6.76
CA SER A 32 -2.44 -20.51 -5.49
C SER A 32 -1.45 -20.35 -4.33
N GLU A 33 -0.37 -21.14 -4.31
CA GLU A 33 0.68 -21.07 -3.28
C GLU A 33 1.45 -19.74 -3.38
N ASP A 34 1.81 -19.32 -4.59
CA ASP A 34 2.45 -18.02 -4.82
C ASP A 34 1.51 -16.85 -4.46
N TRP A 35 0.20 -17.01 -4.68
CA TRP A 35 -0.81 -16.02 -4.28
C TRP A 35 -0.86 -15.81 -2.77
N GLU A 36 -0.75 -16.87 -1.98
CA GLU A 36 -0.72 -16.76 -0.51
C GLU A 36 0.52 -15.98 -0.05
N GLN A 37 1.68 -16.23 -0.65
CA GLN A 37 2.89 -15.47 -0.36
C GLN A 37 2.76 -13.99 -0.75
N LEU A 38 2.17 -13.71 -1.91
CA LEU A 38 1.91 -12.33 -2.35
C LEU A 38 0.92 -11.62 -1.41
N GLN A 39 -0.12 -12.32 -0.95
CA GLN A 39 -1.07 -11.75 0.01
C GLN A 39 -0.39 -11.44 1.33
N TYR A 40 0.48 -12.31 1.84
CA TYR A 40 1.26 -12.06 3.05
C TYR A 40 2.14 -10.79 2.93
N VAL A 41 2.81 -10.60 1.78
CA VAL A 41 3.60 -9.39 1.52
C VAL A 41 2.70 -8.16 1.48
N ARG A 42 1.57 -8.23 0.79
CA ARG A 42 0.60 -7.13 0.71
C ARG A 42 0.10 -6.71 2.09
N ASP A 43 -0.26 -7.66 2.94
CA ASP A 43 -0.74 -7.40 4.29
C ASP A 43 0.36 -6.73 5.15
N GLY A 44 1.61 -7.15 4.97
CA GLY A 44 2.77 -6.52 5.62
C GLY A 44 2.93 -5.04 5.21
N LEU A 45 2.79 -4.73 3.91
CA LEU A 45 2.86 -3.35 3.42
C LEU A 45 1.69 -2.49 3.93
N GLU A 46 0.47 -3.02 3.92
CA GLU A 46 -0.70 -2.33 4.49
C GLU A 46 -0.53 -2.11 6.00
N LYS A 47 0.07 -3.06 6.72
CA LYS A 47 0.39 -2.92 8.15
C LYS A 47 1.41 -1.80 8.43
N VAL A 48 2.43 -1.63 7.59
CA VAL A 48 3.39 -0.52 7.73
C VAL A 48 2.67 0.83 7.62
N ILE A 49 1.73 0.98 6.69
CA ILE A 49 0.91 2.19 6.54
C ILE A 49 0.06 2.41 7.80
N HIS A 50 -0.57 1.35 8.28
CA HIS A 50 -1.42 1.36 9.47
C HIS A 50 -0.68 1.79 10.74
N ASP A 51 0.47 1.18 11.00
CA ASP A 51 1.28 1.43 12.20
C ASP A 51 1.84 2.86 12.24
N ASN A 52 1.89 3.54 11.10
CA ASN A 52 2.27 4.95 10.99
C ASN A 52 1.07 5.92 11.03
N GLY A 53 -0.13 5.45 11.40
CA GLY A 53 -1.30 6.30 11.62
C GLY A 53 -2.09 6.66 10.36
N TYR A 54 -1.90 5.92 9.28
CA TYR A 54 -2.64 6.10 8.03
C TYR A 54 -3.48 4.86 7.71
N ARG A 55 -4.33 4.96 6.70
CA ARG A 55 -5.03 3.82 6.08
C ARG A 55 -5.00 3.95 4.57
N MET A 56 -5.10 2.83 3.87
CA MET A 56 -5.29 2.79 2.42
C MET A 56 -6.56 3.54 2.03
N ASN A 57 -6.47 4.27 0.92
CA ASN A 57 -7.61 4.85 0.23
C ASN A 57 -7.76 4.18 -1.13
N TYR A 58 -8.83 3.42 -1.29
CA TYR A 58 -9.14 2.73 -2.54
C TYR A 58 -10.08 3.52 -3.46
N ASP A 59 -10.45 4.75 -3.08
CA ASP A 59 -11.24 5.62 -3.95
C ASP A 59 -10.36 6.12 -5.12
N LYS A 60 -10.66 5.58 -6.31
CA LYS A 60 -9.95 5.90 -7.56
C LYS A 60 -10.14 7.36 -8.01
N ASN A 61 -11.09 8.10 -7.42
CA ASN A 61 -11.34 9.49 -7.74
C ASN A 61 -10.47 10.46 -6.92
N ILE A 62 -9.77 9.96 -5.89
CA ILE A 62 -8.95 10.77 -5.00
C ILE A 62 -7.47 10.55 -5.35
N LYS A 63 -6.71 11.65 -5.48
CA LYS A 63 -5.27 11.60 -5.82
C LYS A 63 -4.38 10.98 -4.73
N GLN A 64 -4.87 10.90 -3.49
CA GLN A 64 -4.11 10.41 -2.34
C GLN A 64 -4.46 8.95 -2.05
N ASN A 65 -3.46 8.09 -2.14
CA ASN A 65 -3.59 6.64 -1.92
C ASN A 65 -3.66 6.26 -0.42
N ILE A 66 -3.38 7.21 0.48
CA ILE A 66 -3.49 7.04 1.93
C ILE A 66 -4.19 8.23 2.57
N ILE A 67 -4.96 7.97 3.63
CA ILE A 67 -5.64 8.99 4.43
C ILE A 67 -5.21 8.82 5.89
N LYS A 68 -5.04 9.94 6.61
CA LYS A 68 -4.74 9.92 8.05
C LYS A 68 -5.93 9.35 8.83
N ARG A 69 -5.66 8.47 9.79
CA ARG A 69 -6.68 7.95 10.70
C ARG A 69 -7.12 8.99 11.73
#